data_AF-A0A7M1UTU6-F1
#
_entry.id   AF-A0A7M1UTU6-F1
#
_cell.length_a   1.000
_cell.length_b   1.000
_cell.length_c   1.000
_cell.angle_alpha   90.00
_cell.angle_beta   90.00
_cell.angle_gamma   90.00
#
_symmetry.space_group_name_H-M   'P 1'
#
loop_
_entity.id
_entity.type
_entity.pdbx_description
1 polymer ?
#
loop_
_entity_poly.entity_id
_entity_poly.type
_entity_poly.pdbx_seq_one_letter_code
_entity_poly.pdbx_strand_id
1 'polypeptide(L)' 'MSPKEVLGLLITIIAIAIIFYAYISTGGVVKGDIAIAAGVAGFILILVGPYLWLGEVPSAISKFVEAKTGVKLEQK' A
#
# COMPACT_ATOMS: atom_id res chain seq x y z
N MET A 1 0.17 -1.21 22.42
CA MET A 1 0.42 -1.70 21.06
C MET A 1 0.82 -3.16 21.14
N SER A 2 0.10 -4.02 20.43
CA SER A 2 0.44 -5.43 20.25
C SER A 2 1.61 -5.58 19.25
N PRO A 3 2.40 -6.67 19.31
CA PRO A 3 3.49 -6.90 18.37
C PRO A 3 3.07 -6.87 16.89
N LYS A 4 1.81 -7.23 16.60
CA LYS A 4 1.21 -7.18 15.26
C LYS A 4 1.02 -5.75 14.77
N GLU A 5 0.58 -4.85 15.66
CA GLU A 5 0.40 -3.44 15.33
C GLU A 5 1.73 -2.74 15.05
N VAL A 6 2.76 -3.06 15.85
CA VAL A 6 4.11 -2.54 15.63
C VAL A 6 4.67 -3.04 14.30
N LEU A 7 4.46 -4.31 13.97
CA LEU A 7 4.87 -4.88 12.68
C LEU A 7 4.13 -4.21 11.50
N GLY A 8 2.81 -4.01 11.62
CA GLY A 8 2.01 -3.34 10.60
C GLY A 8 2.46 -1.89 10.36
N LEU A 9 2.78 -1.17 11.44
CA LEU A 9 3.33 0.19 11.37
C LEU A 9 4.70 0.22 10.66
N LEU A 10 5.60 -0.71 11.00
CA LEU A 10 6.91 -0.81 10.35
C LEU A 10 6.79 -1.15 8.86
N ILE A 11 5.91 -2.09 8.50
CA ILE A 11 5.63 -2.46 7.10
C ILE A 11 5.10 -1.25 6.33
N THR A 12 4.22 -0.46 6.95
CA THR A 12 3.66 0.76 6.33
C THR A 12 4.75 1.79 6.06
N ILE A 13 5.67 2.01 7.02
CA ILE A 13 6.80 2.93 6.85
C ILE A 13 7.72 2.47 5.71
N ILE A 14 8.02 1.17 5.66
CA ILE A 14 8.85 0.58 4.59
C ILE A 14 8.17 0.74 3.22
N ALA A 15 6.85 0.51 3.15
CA ALA A 15 6.06 0.69 1.92
C ALA A 15 6.18 2.12 1.38
N ILE A 16 5.98 3.11 2.25
CA ILE A 16 6.07 4.53 1.89
C ILE A 16 7.48 4.86 1.41
N ALA A 17 8.52 4.37 2.10
CA ALA A 17 9.91 4.59 1.70
C ALA A 17 10.22 4.03 0.30
N ILE A 18 9.74 2.82 -0.02
CA ILE A 18 9.92 2.20 -1.34
C ILE A 18 9.20 3.01 -2.42
N ILE A 19 7.95 3.44 -2.17
CA ILE A 19 7.18 4.25 -3.12
C ILE A 19 7.86 5.59 -3.37
N PHE A 20 8.32 6.27 -2.30
CA PHE A 20 9.05 7.54 -2.42
C PHE A 20 10.37 7.37 -3.16
N TYR A 21 11.14 6.32 -2.85
CA TYR A 21 12.38 6.03 -3.55
C TYR A 21 12.14 5.75 -5.04
N ALA A 22 11.11 4.96 -5.38
CA ALA A 22 10.70 4.71 -6.75
C ALA A 22 10.29 6.01 -7.46
N TYR A 23 9.52 6.87 -6.79
CA TYR A 23 9.11 8.16 -7.34
C TYR A 23 10.29 9.10 -7.62
N ILE A 24 11.22 9.22 -6.67
CA ILE A 24 12.42 10.07 -6.80
C ILE A 24 13.36 9.52 -7.88
N SER A 25 13.64 8.21 -7.85
CA SER A 25 14.58 7.57 -8.79
C SER A 25 14.08 7.59 -10.24
N THR A 26 12.77 7.65 -10.45
CA THR A 26 12.15 7.68 -11.78
C THR A 26 11.78 9.09 -12.24
N GLY A 27 12.03 10.12 -11.42
CA GLY A 27 11.66 11.51 -11.72
C GLY A 27 10.15 11.71 -11.87
N GLY A 28 9.33 10.89 -11.20
CA GLY A 28 7.87 10.91 -11.31
C GLY A 28 7.30 10.26 -12.57
N VAL A 29 8.15 9.67 -13.43
CA VAL A 29 7.72 9.00 -14.65
C VAL A 29 7.86 7.50 -14.47
N VAL A 30 6.74 6.77 -14.36
CA VAL A 30 6.73 5.31 -14.30
C VAL A 30 7.15 4.74 -15.67
N LYS A 31 8.46 4.69 -15.93
CA LYS A 31 9.05 4.09 -17.13
C LYS A 31 10.10 3.08 -16.70
N GLY A 32 9.84 1.81 -17.01
CA GLY A 32 10.76 0.70 -16.77
C GLY A 32 10.23 -0.31 -15.75
N ASP A 33 10.63 -1.56 -15.92
CA ASP A 33 10.15 -2.70 -15.13
C ASP A 33 10.42 -2.54 -13.63
N ILE A 34 11.51 -1.85 -13.26
CA ILE A 34 11.87 -1.57 -11.86
C ILE A 34 10.88 -0.61 -11.20
N ALA A 35 10.42 0.41 -11.92
CA ALA A 35 9.44 1.37 -11.41
C ALA A 35 8.07 0.70 -11.19
N ILE A 36 7.69 -0.18 -12.12
CA ILE A 36 6.46 -0.97 -12.04
C ILE A 36 6.55 -1.97 -10.88
N ALA A 37 7.67 -2.70 -10.75
CA ALA A 37 7.88 -3.66 -9.67
C ALA A 37 7.88 -2.97 -8.30
N ALA A 38 8.56 -1.82 -8.15
CA ALA A 38 8.56 -1.05 -6.92
C ALA A 38 7.18 -0.44 -6.62
N GLY A 39 6.43 -0.03 -7.65
CA GLY A 39 5.05 0.42 -7.53
C GLY A 39 4.13 -0.69 -7.03
N VAL A 40 4.20 -1.89 -7.62
CA VAL A 40 3.39 -3.05 -7.21
C VAL A 40 3.77 -3.52 -5.81
N ALA A 41 5.07 -3.68 -5.51
CA ALA A 41 5.54 -4.11 -4.20
C ALA A 41 5.18 -3.08 -3.11
N GLY A 42 5.39 -1.79 -3.38
CA GLY A 42 5.00 -0.70 -2.48
C GLY A 42 3.49 -0.65 -2.25
N PHE A 43 2.70 -0.87 -3.30
CA PHE A 43 1.24 -0.91 -3.20
C PHE A 43 0.74 -2.11 -2.38
N ILE A 44 1.35 -3.29 -2.52
CA ILE A 44 1.01 -4.45 -1.67
C ILE A 44 1.36 -4.16 -0.21
N LEU A 45 2.53 -3.59 0.07
CA LEU A 45 2.95 -3.31 1.44
C LEU A 45 2.11 -2.21 2.10
N ILE A 46 1.63 -1.21 1.34
CA ILE A 46 0.75 -0.16 1.86
C ILE A 46 -0.69 -0.64 2.11
N LEU A 47 -1.05 -1.81 1.58
CA LEU A 47 -2.29 -2.52 1.92
C LEU A 47 -2.12 -3.37 3.18
N VAL A 48 -1.03 -4.15 3.21
CA VAL A 48 -0.77 -5.12 4.27
C VAL A 48 -0.40 -4.43 5.59
N GLY A 49 0.36 -3.34 5.55
CA GLY A 49 0.79 -2.63 6.75
C GLY A 49 -0.39 -2.08 7.59
N PRO A 50 -1.27 -1.25 7.00
CA PRO A 50 -2.46 -0.76 7.69
C PRO A 50 -3.43 -1.87 8.06
N TYR A 51 -3.56 -2.92 7.24
CA TYR A 51 -4.40 -4.08 7.60
C TYR A 51 -3.88 -4.80 8.87
N LEU A 52 -2.57 -4.97 9.00
CA LEU A 52 -1.97 -5.61 10.19
C LEU A 52 -1.98 -4.72 11.43
N TRP A 53 -1.99 -3.39 11.25
CA TRP A 53 -2.05 -2.42 12.33
C TRP A 53 -3.48 -2.10 12.74
N LEU A 54 -4.33 -1.69 11.81
CA LEU A 54 -5.68 -1.22 12.07
C LEU A 54 -6.73 -2.34 11.99
N GLY A 55 -6.35 -3.54 11.53
CA GLY A 55 -7.30 -4.63 11.26
C GLY A 55 -8.13 -4.42 9.99
N GLU A 56 -8.04 -3.24 9.38
CA GLU A 56 -8.86 -2.81 8.24
C GLU A 56 -7.98 -2.35 7.08
N VAL A 57 -8.45 -2.60 5.86
CA VAL A 57 -7.86 -2.01 4.65
C VAL A 57 -8.24 -0.52 4.60
N PRO A 58 -7.32 0.40 4.25
CA PRO A 58 -7.63 1.83 4.18
C PRO A 58 -8.86 2.09 3.33
N SER A 59 -9.82 2.86 3.86
CA SER A 59 -11.11 3.14 3.20
C SER A 59 -10.96 3.78 1.81
N ALA A 60 -9.89 4.53 1.58
CA ALA A 60 -9.55 5.07 0.27
C ALA A 60 -9.28 3.97 -0.77
N ILE A 61 -8.65 2.86 -0.36
CA ILE A 61 -8.39 1.72 -1.24
C ILE A 61 -9.65 0.89 -1.40
N SER A 62 -10.41 0.63 -0.34
CA SER A 62 -11.71 -0.06 -0.47
C SER A 62 -12.59 0.65 -1.50
N LYS A 63 -12.71 1.99 -1.41
CA LYS A 63 -13.44 2.81 -2.38
C LYS A 63 -12.84 2.77 -3.79
N PHE A 64 -11.51 2.73 -3.92
CA PHE A 64 -10.84 2.61 -5.21
C PHE A 64 -11.13 1.26 -5.87
N VAL A 65 -11.08 0.18 -5.11
CA VAL A 65 -11.40 -1.17 -5.60
C VAL A 65 -12.87 -1.26 -5.96
N GLU A 66 -13.77 -0.78 -5.09
CA GLU A 66 -15.21 -0.68 -5.37
C GLU A 66 -15.47 0.10 -6.67
N ALA A 67 -14.80 1.23 -6.87
CA ALA A 67 -14.94 2.03 -8.08
C ALA A 67 -14.38 1.33 -9.34
N LYS A 68 -13.38 0.46 -9.20
CA LYS A 68 -12.75 -0.27 -10.31
C LYS A 68 -13.44 -1.58 -10.66
N THR A 69 -13.99 -2.29 -9.68
CA THR A 69 -14.54 -3.64 -9.85
C THR A 69 -16.07 -3.67 -9.74
N GLY A 70 -16.69 -2.63 -9.18
CA GLY A 70 -18.13 -2.60 -8.88
C GLY A 70 -18.54 -3.51 -7.72
N VAL A 71 -17.59 -4.19 -7.07
CA VAL A 71 -17.82 -5.11 -5.95
C VAL A 71 -17.71 -4.32 -4.65
N LYS A 72 -18.82 -4.24 -3.88
CA LYS A 72 -18.80 -3.67 -2.53
C LYS A 72 -17.93 -4.53 -1.62
N LEU A 73 -16.90 -3.92 -1.05
CA LEU A 73 -16.07 -4.57 -0.05
C LEU A 73 -16.69 -4.24 1.30
N GLU A 74 -17.45 -5.19 1.87
CA GLU A 74 -17.95 -5.04 3.24
C GLU A 74 -16.74 -4.89 4.19
N GLN A 75 -16.52 -3.68 4.67
CA GLN A 75 -15.57 -3.41 5.75
C GLN A 75 -16.21 -3.94 7.04
N LYS A 76 -15.68 -5.06 7.54
CA LYS A 76 -16.08 -5.68 8.80
C LYS A 76 -15.33 -5.08 9.97
#